data_AF-A0A1I1WNH2-F1
#
_entry.id   AF-A0A1I1WNH2-F1
#
_cell.length_a   1.000
_cell.length_b   1.000
_cell.length_c   1.000
_cell.angle_alpha   90.00
_cell.angle_beta   90.00
_cell.angle_gamma   90.00
#
_symmetry.space_group_name_H-M   'P 1'
#
loop_
_entity.id
_entity.type
_entity.pdbx_description
1 polymer ?
#
loop_
_entity_poly.entity_id
_entity_poly.type
_entity_poly.pdbx_seq_one_letter_code
_entity_poly.pdbx_strand_id
1 'polypeptide(L)'
;MKHTKQTQDFLTLTAAMALMIATPDHATAGMEPFVGEINYVAFNFAPNGWYPCDGQLLPISQYQALFALIGTTYGGNGTTNFALPDMRGKVAVHQGQHLGGSMFTLGQTGGTENMALTVNNMPTHTHPATAVSTSTSAVAPGATATSILKAVNSDADKKTAEGNSLANAKGLNSAYSASAPNVNMNAASIETTLNGVNVTTTTSTAVTVDNAGGSQPFSIMQPYTTVNCIIAWQGIFPSRP
;
A
#
# COMPACT_ATOMS: atom_id res chain seq x y z
N MET A 1 -62.25 -11.30 97.36
CA MET A 1 -62.33 -10.50 96.12
C MET A 1 -61.01 -10.62 95.38
N LYS A 2 -61.10 -11.03 94.09
CA LYS A 2 -60.06 -11.05 93.04
C LYS A 2 -58.89 -12.04 93.23
N HIS A 3 -58.93 -13.20 92.57
CA HIS A 3 -58.65 -13.53 91.16
C HIS A 3 -57.15 -13.49 90.75
N THR A 4 -56.68 -14.69 90.49
CA THR A 4 -55.49 -15.22 89.80
C THR A 4 -55.19 -14.60 88.42
N LYS A 5 -53.90 -14.41 88.07
CA LYS A 5 -53.17 -15.08 86.94
C LYS A 5 -51.95 -14.29 86.41
N GLN A 6 -50.80 -14.99 86.42
CA GLN A 6 -49.81 -15.24 85.36
C GLN A 6 -49.41 -14.18 84.30
N THR A 7 -48.07 -14.16 84.08
CA THR A 7 -47.30 -13.98 82.83
C THR A 7 -47.27 -12.60 82.16
N GLN A 8 -46.08 -12.03 81.93
CA GLN A 8 -45.34 -12.14 80.65
C GLN A 8 -44.09 -11.25 80.66
N ASP A 9 -42.97 -11.86 80.26
CA ASP A 9 -41.72 -11.21 79.87
C ASP A 9 -41.97 -10.18 78.77
N PHE A 10 -41.42 -8.97 78.91
CA PHE A 10 -41.25 -8.04 77.79
C PHE A 10 -39.81 -7.54 77.74
N LEU A 11 -39.04 -8.27 76.93
CA LEU A 11 -37.78 -7.86 76.33
C LEU A 11 -38.06 -6.61 75.48
N THR A 12 -37.63 -5.42 75.93
CA THR A 12 -37.74 -4.20 75.12
C THR A 12 -36.67 -4.21 74.03
N LEU A 13 -37.07 -4.61 72.83
CA LEU A 13 -36.31 -4.55 71.59
C LEU A 13 -36.04 -3.09 71.22
N THR A 14 -34.79 -2.64 71.37
CA THR A 14 -34.31 -1.36 70.82
C THR A 14 -34.31 -1.45 69.29
N ALA A 15 -35.35 -0.90 68.66
CA ALA A 15 -35.39 -0.69 67.23
C ALA A 15 -34.34 0.35 66.84
N ALA A 16 -33.28 -0.11 66.17
CA ALA A 16 -32.36 0.73 65.45
C ALA A 16 -33.11 1.45 64.32
N MET A 17 -33.49 2.70 64.55
CA MET A 17 -33.95 3.60 63.50
C MET A 17 -32.73 4.03 62.71
N ALA A 18 -32.31 3.18 61.76
CA ALA A 18 -31.38 3.56 60.71
C ALA A 18 -32.07 4.65 59.89
N LEU A 19 -31.66 5.89 60.15
CA LEU A 19 -32.00 7.06 59.35
C LEU A 19 -31.43 6.80 57.95
N MET A 20 -32.27 6.30 57.05
CA MET A 20 -32.03 6.27 55.62
C MET A 20 -31.85 7.71 55.19
N ILE A 21 -30.59 8.18 55.14
CA ILE A 21 -30.25 9.39 54.41
C ILE A 21 -30.49 9.01 52.95
N ALA A 22 -31.68 9.32 52.45
CA ALA A 22 -31.93 9.40 51.02
C ALA A 22 -30.96 10.46 50.50
N THR A 23 -29.79 10.03 50.02
CA THR A 23 -28.98 10.88 49.16
C THR A 23 -29.89 11.25 47.99
N PRO A 24 -30.04 12.54 47.65
CA PRO A 24 -30.89 12.92 46.53
C PRO A 24 -30.45 12.11 45.33
N ASP A 25 -31.39 11.34 44.77
CA ASP A 25 -31.25 10.81 43.42
C ASP A 25 -30.88 12.02 42.56
N HIS A 26 -29.77 11.90 41.86
CA HIS A 26 -29.24 13.03 41.11
C HIS A 26 -30.36 13.46 40.18
N ALA A 27 -30.83 14.69 40.32
CA ALA A 27 -31.84 15.26 39.44
C ALA A 27 -31.26 15.29 38.02
N THR A 28 -31.40 14.18 37.30
CA THR A 28 -31.04 14.06 35.90
C THR A 28 -32.18 14.70 35.13
N ALA A 29 -32.06 16.00 34.88
CA ALA A 29 -32.83 16.68 33.84
C ALA A 29 -32.34 16.25 32.44
N GLY A 30 -32.13 14.94 32.26
CA GLY A 30 -31.68 14.29 31.04
C GLY A 30 -32.38 12.96 30.94
N MET A 31 -32.85 12.63 29.73
CA MET A 31 -33.43 11.31 29.43
C MET A 31 -32.44 10.22 29.84
N GLU A 32 -32.87 9.28 30.68
CA GLU A 32 -32.06 8.12 31.03
C GLU A 32 -31.72 7.36 29.74
N PRO A 33 -30.44 6.97 29.53
CA PRO A 33 -30.04 6.27 28.32
C PRO A 33 -30.67 4.88 28.27
N PHE A 34 -30.80 4.32 27.07
CA PHE A 34 -31.11 2.91 26.95
C PHE A 34 -29.87 2.05 27.22
N VAL A 35 -30.04 0.90 27.86
CA VAL A 35 -28.95 -0.10 27.95
C VAL A 35 -28.53 -0.48 26.53
N GLY A 36 -27.22 -0.45 26.25
CA GLY A 36 -26.66 -0.70 24.92
C GLY A 36 -26.65 0.51 23.98
N GLU A 37 -27.13 1.68 24.43
CA GLU A 37 -27.01 2.93 23.67
C GLU A 37 -25.54 3.31 23.49
N ILE A 38 -25.17 3.70 22.27
CA ILE A 38 -23.83 4.18 21.92
C ILE A 38 -23.88 5.68 21.72
N ASN A 39 -22.98 6.41 22.39
CA ASN A 39 -22.82 7.85 22.24
C ASN A 39 -21.37 8.24 21.96
N TYR A 40 -21.21 9.37 21.27
CA TYR A 40 -19.91 10.00 21.04
C TYR A 40 -19.75 11.23 21.92
N VAL A 41 -18.63 11.29 22.64
CA VAL A 41 -18.36 12.31 23.66
C VAL A 41 -16.98 12.93 23.49
N ALA A 42 -16.86 14.22 23.81
CA ALA A 42 -15.61 14.97 23.64
C ALA A 42 -14.62 14.79 24.81
N PHE A 43 -15.08 14.28 25.96
CA PHE A 43 -14.24 14.06 27.14
C PHE A 43 -13.55 12.70 27.12
N ASN A 44 -12.44 12.57 27.85
CA ASN A 44 -11.49 11.46 27.74
C ASN A 44 -11.79 10.22 28.61
N PHE A 45 -12.98 10.12 29.22
CA PHE A 45 -13.34 9.02 30.12
C PHE A 45 -14.79 8.56 29.92
N ALA A 46 -15.12 7.33 30.33
CA ALA A 46 -16.52 6.88 30.40
C ALA A 46 -17.08 7.20 31.80
N PRO A 47 -18.19 7.95 31.93
CA PRO A 47 -18.81 8.22 33.22
C PRO A 47 -19.44 6.95 33.81
N ASN A 48 -19.81 7.00 35.09
CA ASN A 48 -20.50 5.88 35.75
C ASN A 48 -21.77 5.48 34.96
N GLY A 49 -21.99 4.17 34.81
CA GLY A 49 -23.05 3.61 33.97
C GLY A 49 -22.68 3.43 32.50
N TRP A 50 -21.47 3.86 32.10
CA TRP A 50 -20.95 3.73 30.74
C TRP A 50 -19.60 3.00 30.72
N TYR A 51 -19.27 2.44 29.56
CA TYR A 51 -17.96 1.89 29.25
C TYR A 51 -17.45 2.42 27.90
N PRO A 52 -16.13 2.52 27.67
CA PRO A 52 -15.61 2.86 26.37
C PRO A 52 -15.82 1.71 25.36
N CYS A 53 -16.03 2.04 24.09
CA CYS A 53 -16.16 1.09 22.99
C CYS A 53 -14.79 0.57 22.51
N ASP A 54 -14.03 -0.08 23.40
CA ASP A 54 -12.64 -0.52 23.14
C ASP A 54 -12.49 -2.04 22.96
N GLY A 55 -13.59 -2.78 22.77
CA GLY A 55 -13.54 -4.23 22.58
C GLY A 55 -13.31 -5.06 23.85
N GLN A 56 -13.38 -4.46 25.04
CA GLN A 56 -13.10 -5.17 26.29
C GLN A 56 -14.13 -6.28 26.59
N LEU A 57 -13.68 -7.33 27.28
CA LEU A 57 -14.52 -8.42 27.77
C LEU A 57 -15.14 -8.06 29.12
N LEU A 58 -16.45 -8.25 29.25
CA LEU A 58 -17.21 -8.04 30.47
C LEU A 58 -17.82 -9.34 31.01
N PRO A 59 -17.85 -9.55 32.34
CA PRO A 59 -18.48 -10.72 32.94
C PRO A 59 -20.02 -10.65 32.82
N ILE A 60 -20.63 -11.71 32.27
CA ILE A 60 -22.09 -11.78 32.09
C ILE A 60 -22.82 -11.66 33.43
N SER A 61 -22.23 -12.20 34.52
CA SER A 61 -22.82 -12.18 35.85
C SER A 61 -23.08 -10.77 36.41
N GLN A 62 -22.34 -9.76 35.96
CA GLN A 62 -22.50 -8.38 36.40
C GLN A 62 -23.31 -7.54 35.40
N TYR A 63 -23.25 -7.87 34.11
CA TYR A 63 -23.82 -7.05 33.03
C TYR A 63 -24.90 -7.80 32.23
N GLN A 64 -25.79 -8.49 32.94
CA GLN A 64 -26.83 -9.34 32.35
C GLN A 64 -27.75 -8.58 31.39
N ALA A 65 -28.15 -7.35 31.75
CA ALA A 65 -29.02 -6.52 30.92
C ALA A 65 -28.38 -6.18 29.56
N LEU A 66 -27.11 -5.77 29.57
CA LEU A 66 -26.38 -5.47 28.34
C LEU A 66 -26.15 -6.74 27.50
N PHE A 67 -25.77 -7.85 28.14
CA PHE A 67 -25.60 -9.13 27.46
C PHE A 67 -26.89 -9.62 26.78
N ALA A 68 -28.06 -9.43 27.41
CA ALA A 68 -29.34 -9.80 26.83
C ALA A 68 -29.68 -9.04 25.52
N LEU A 69 -29.05 -7.87 25.30
CA LEU A 69 -29.24 -7.05 24.11
C LEU A 69 -28.21 -7.34 23.02
N ILE A 70 -26.92 -7.37 23.37
CA ILE A 70 -25.83 -7.46 22.37
C ILE A 70 -25.22 -8.86 22.25
N GLY A 71 -25.55 -9.78 23.17
CA GLY A 71 -25.05 -11.15 23.16
C GLY A 71 -23.54 -11.23 22.99
N THR A 72 -23.10 -12.12 22.09
CA THR A 72 -21.69 -12.28 21.69
C THR A 72 -21.38 -11.63 20.34
N THR A 73 -22.21 -10.70 19.87
CA THR A 73 -22.07 -10.08 18.53
C THR A 73 -20.68 -9.49 18.30
N TYR A 74 -20.03 -8.97 19.34
CA TYR A 74 -18.70 -8.38 19.27
C TYR A 74 -17.60 -9.28 19.85
N GLY A 75 -17.93 -10.50 20.27
CA GLY A 75 -17.00 -11.48 20.84
C GLY A 75 -17.37 -11.98 22.24
N GLY A 76 -16.43 -12.70 22.85
CA GLY A 76 -16.61 -13.43 24.11
C GLY A 76 -17.17 -14.84 23.93
N ASN A 77 -17.32 -15.56 25.03
CA ASN A 77 -17.69 -16.99 25.02
C ASN A 77 -19.18 -17.25 25.25
N GLY A 78 -19.98 -16.21 25.51
CA GLY A 78 -21.44 -16.31 25.69
C GLY A 78 -21.90 -17.09 26.92
N THR A 79 -20.98 -17.48 27.79
CA THR A 79 -21.26 -18.28 28.99
C THR A 79 -20.79 -17.59 30.25
N THR A 80 -19.55 -17.09 30.26
CA THR A 80 -19.00 -16.29 31.36
C THR A 80 -18.75 -14.84 30.98
N ASN A 81 -18.51 -14.56 29.70
CA ASN A 81 -18.20 -13.21 29.22
C ASN A 81 -18.76 -12.93 27.81
N PHE A 82 -18.82 -11.64 27.51
CA PHE A 82 -19.11 -11.07 26.19
C PHE A 82 -18.21 -9.85 25.96
N ALA A 83 -18.01 -9.46 24.71
CA ALA A 83 -17.22 -8.28 24.36
C ALA A 83 -18.10 -7.08 24.02
N LEU A 84 -17.60 -5.88 24.32
CA LEU A 84 -18.13 -4.62 23.79
C LEU A 84 -17.69 -4.40 22.33
N PRO A 85 -18.33 -3.49 21.57
CA PRO A 85 -17.80 -3.04 20.30
C PRO A 85 -16.38 -2.45 20.44
N ASP A 86 -15.52 -2.64 19.43
CA ASP A 86 -14.26 -1.90 19.29
C ASP A 86 -14.40 -0.88 18.16
N MET A 87 -14.50 0.39 18.51
CA MET A 87 -14.73 1.50 17.58
C MET A 87 -13.46 2.29 17.26
N ARG A 88 -12.30 1.88 17.78
CA ARG A 88 -11.03 2.56 17.52
C ARG A 88 -10.62 2.36 16.05
N GLY A 89 -10.35 3.46 15.36
CA GLY A 89 -10.04 3.44 13.91
C GLY A 89 -11.20 3.01 13.02
N LYS A 90 -12.45 3.07 13.53
CA LYS A 90 -13.65 2.65 12.78
C LYS A 90 -14.70 3.75 12.74
N VAL A 91 -15.53 3.70 11.70
CA VAL A 91 -16.72 4.52 11.54
C VAL A 91 -17.96 3.62 11.62
N ALA A 92 -19.03 4.13 12.22
CA ALA A 92 -20.29 3.39 12.31
C ALA A 92 -20.97 3.30 10.93
N VAL A 93 -21.47 2.10 10.60
CA VAL A 93 -22.27 1.83 9.39
C VAL A 93 -23.53 1.10 9.81
N HIS A 94 -24.68 1.49 9.26
CA HIS A 94 -25.95 0.83 9.55
C HIS A 94 -25.99 -0.57 8.90
N GLN A 95 -26.55 -1.54 9.61
CA GLN A 95 -26.70 -2.91 9.11
C GLN A 95 -27.69 -3.01 7.93
N GLY A 96 -27.61 -4.10 7.17
CA GLY A 96 -28.48 -4.37 6.04
C GLY A 96 -27.84 -4.00 4.69
N GLN A 97 -28.63 -4.14 3.63
CA GLN A 97 -28.23 -3.87 2.26
C GLN A 97 -29.14 -2.78 1.69
N HIS A 98 -28.55 -1.73 1.13
CA HIS A 98 -29.31 -0.80 0.27
C HIS A 98 -29.36 -1.34 -1.16
N LEU A 99 -30.28 -0.83 -1.99
CA LEU A 99 -30.43 -1.27 -3.38
C LEU A 99 -29.13 -1.11 -4.17
N GLY A 100 -28.54 -2.24 -4.63
CA GLY A 100 -27.28 -2.27 -5.37
C GLY A 100 -26.01 -2.16 -4.51
N GLY A 101 -26.13 -2.13 -3.18
CA GLY A 101 -25.00 -2.04 -2.26
C GLY A 101 -24.53 -3.38 -1.71
N SER A 102 -23.52 -3.35 -0.84
CA SER A 102 -23.09 -4.50 -0.05
C SER A 102 -24.03 -4.76 1.13
N MET A 103 -24.12 -6.01 1.57
CA MET A 103 -24.82 -6.38 2.81
C MET A 103 -23.88 -6.20 4.01
N PHE A 104 -24.31 -5.43 5.00
CA PHE A 104 -23.59 -5.28 6.27
C PHE A 104 -24.30 -6.06 7.38
N THR A 105 -23.60 -6.99 8.03
CA THR A 105 -24.15 -7.70 9.20
C THR A 105 -23.76 -6.99 10.49
N LEU A 106 -24.63 -6.99 11.49
CA LEU A 106 -24.30 -6.39 12.78
C LEU A 106 -23.06 -7.06 13.39
N GLY A 107 -22.15 -6.26 13.96
CA GLY A 107 -20.88 -6.73 14.50
C GLY A 107 -19.79 -7.00 13.44
N GLN A 108 -20.11 -6.90 12.15
CA GLN A 108 -19.10 -7.01 11.10
C GLN A 108 -18.10 -5.86 11.17
N THR A 109 -16.81 -6.17 11.18
CA THR A 109 -15.73 -5.20 10.99
C THR A 109 -15.18 -5.31 9.57
N GLY A 110 -14.92 -4.17 8.93
CA GLY A 110 -14.31 -4.11 7.59
C GLY A 110 -13.64 -2.77 7.33
N GLY A 111 -13.06 -2.63 6.13
CA GLY A 111 -12.31 -1.44 5.71
C GLY A 111 -10.82 -1.48 6.08
N THR A 112 -10.05 -0.54 5.51
CA THR A 112 -8.63 -0.31 5.81
C THR A 112 -8.35 1.19 5.88
N GLU A 113 -7.43 1.61 6.75
CA GLU A 113 -7.02 3.02 6.88
C GLU A 113 -5.99 3.43 5.80
N ASN A 114 -5.28 2.42 5.28
CA ASN A 114 -4.28 2.55 4.22
C ASN A 114 -4.59 1.59 3.07
N MET A 115 -4.27 2.01 1.85
CA MET A 115 -4.38 1.20 0.66
C MET A 115 -3.08 1.29 -0.15
N ALA A 116 -2.60 0.15 -0.65
CA ALA A 116 -1.53 0.13 -1.64
C ALA A 116 -2.13 0.19 -3.04
N LEU A 117 -1.77 1.20 -3.83
CA LEU A 117 -2.13 1.23 -5.25
C LEU A 117 -1.28 0.23 -6.01
N THR A 118 -1.94 -0.71 -6.67
CA THR A 118 -1.31 -1.60 -7.64
C THR A 118 -1.57 -1.13 -9.06
N VAL A 119 -0.86 -1.69 -10.04
CA VAL A 119 -1.12 -1.44 -11.47
C VAL A 119 -2.59 -1.69 -11.82
N ASN A 120 -3.23 -2.67 -11.20
CA ASN A 120 -4.65 -2.98 -11.41
C ASN A 120 -5.60 -1.89 -10.91
N ASN A 121 -5.13 -0.98 -10.06
CA ASN A 121 -5.94 0.14 -9.56
C ASN A 121 -5.79 1.40 -10.42
N MET A 122 -4.94 1.39 -11.45
CA MET A 122 -4.75 2.52 -12.35
C MET A 122 -5.58 2.33 -13.63
N PRO A 123 -6.19 3.40 -14.17
CA PRO A 123 -6.74 3.36 -15.53
C PRO A 123 -5.70 2.89 -16.54
N THR A 124 -6.16 2.27 -17.64
CA THR A 124 -5.29 1.89 -18.75
C THR A 124 -4.49 3.10 -19.22
N HIS A 125 -3.17 3.00 -19.14
CA HIS A 125 -2.24 4.03 -19.54
C HIS A 125 -1.02 3.39 -20.20
N THR A 126 -0.23 4.18 -20.94
CA THR A 126 0.96 3.71 -21.66
C THR A 126 2.18 4.55 -21.28
N HIS A 127 3.35 3.93 -21.35
CA HIS A 127 4.63 4.60 -21.14
C HIS A 127 5.45 4.48 -22.43
N PRO A 128 5.38 5.47 -23.35
CA PRO A 128 6.09 5.38 -24.61
C PRO A 128 7.59 5.56 -24.40
N ALA A 129 8.37 4.51 -24.64
CA ALA A 129 9.81 4.61 -24.80
C ALA A 129 10.15 5.07 -26.23
N THR A 130 10.84 6.21 -26.35
CA THR A 130 11.37 6.67 -27.65
C THR A 130 12.89 6.56 -27.63
N ALA A 131 13.45 5.67 -28.46
CA ALA A 131 14.88 5.59 -28.69
C ALA A 131 15.24 6.41 -29.94
N VAL A 132 16.06 7.45 -29.78
CA VAL A 132 16.57 8.25 -30.90
C VAL A 132 18.07 7.97 -31.05
N SER A 133 18.42 7.19 -32.07
CA SER A 133 19.82 6.94 -32.44
C SER A 133 20.23 7.93 -33.53
N THR A 134 21.04 8.93 -33.19
CA THR A 134 21.65 9.83 -34.16
C THR A 134 23.04 9.30 -34.54
N SER A 135 23.25 8.98 -35.82
CA SER A 135 24.59 8.74 -36.35
C SER A 135 25.04 9.97 -37.12
N THR A 136 26.16 10.56 -36.72
CA THR A 136 26.73 11.76 -37.37
C THR A 136 27.63 11.40 -38.57
N SER A 137 27.73 10.12 -38.92
CA SER A 137 28.56 9.64 -40.03
C SER A 137 28.05 8.27 -40.50
N ALA A 138 27.12 8.26 -41.46
CA ALA A 138 26.71 7.04 -42.15
C ALA A 138 26.66 7.29 -43.66
N VAL A 139 27.41 6.50 -44.43
CA VAL A 139 27.06 6.23 -45.82
C VAL A 139 25.77 5.41 -45.78
N ALA A 140 24.68 5.89 -46.40
CA ALA A 140 23.34 5.30 -46.29
C ALA A 140 23.27 3.84 -46.82
N PRO A 141 22.29 3.02 -46.38
CA PRO A 141 22.06 1.68 -46.97
C PRO A 141 21.86 1.78 -48.48
N GLY A 142 22.67 1.04 -49.25
CA GLY A 142 22.68 1.09 -50.72
C GLY A 142 23.53 2.21 -51.32
N ALA A 143 24.13 3.10 -50.52
CA ALA A 143 25.10 4.08 -51.00
C ALA A 143 26.50 3.46 -51.10
N THR A 144 27.21 3.79 -52.17
CA THR A 144 28.57 3.32 -52.42
C THR A 144 29.57 4.27 -51.75
N ALA A 145 30.39 3.76 -50.83
CA ALA A 145 31.58 4.47 -50.37
C ALA A 145 32.68 4.31 -51.41
N THR A 146 33.03 5.38 -52.11
CA THR A 146 34.10 5.37 -53.12
C THR A 146 35.44 5.76 -52.49
N SER A 147 36.39 4.83 -52.48
CA SER A 147 37.80 5.17 -52.30
C SER A 147 38.41 5.45 -53.67
N ILE A 148 38.93 6.67 -53.89
CA ILE A 148 39.57 7.04 -55.15
C ILE A 148 41.00 6.50 -55.14
N LEU A 149 41.22 5.36 -55.81
CA LEU A 149 42.55 4.86 -56.13
C LEU A 149 43.01 5.55 -57.42
N LYS A 150 43.94 6.50 -57.31
CA LYS A 150 44.53 7.16 -58.49
C LYS A 150 45.56 6.23 -59.13
N ALA A 151 45.31 5.78 -60.37
CA ALA A 151 46.30 5.08 -61.20
C ALA A 151 46.93 6.05 -62.22
N VAL A 152 48.17 5.77 -62.67
CA VAL A 152 48.85 6.55 -63.73
C VAL A 152 49.28 5.68 -64.91
N ASN A 153 49.58 6.33 -66.03
CA ASN A 153 49.88 5.76 -67.34
C ASN A 153 51.39 5.52 -67.54
N SER A 154 51.95 4.43 -66.99
CA SER A 154 53.30 4.00 -67.34
C SER A 154 53.45 2.48 -67.30
N ASP A 155 54.43 1.96 -68.04
CA ASP A 155 54.65 0.53 -68.26
C ASP A 155 55.05 -0.21 -66.97
N ALA A 156 54.50 -1.42 -66.80
CA ALA A 156 54.41 -2.15 -65.53
C ALA A 156 55.69 -2.93 -65.12
N ASP A 157 56.82 -2.72 -65.79
CA ASP A 157 57.99 -3.60 -65.78
C ASP A 157 59.27 -2.98 -65.15
N LYS A 158 59.16 -1.84 -64.45
CA LYS A 158 60.30 -1.20 -63.77
C LYS A 158 60.38 -1.51 -62.26
N LYS A 159 61.59 -1.87 -61.79
CA LYS A 159 61.91 -2.27 -60.40
C LYS A 159 61.64 -1.20 -59.34
N THR A 160 61.75 0.07 -59.72
CA THR A 160 61.35 1.25 -58.95
C THR A 160 60.53 2.12 -59.88
N ALA A 161 59.21 2.06 -59.77
CA ALA A 161 58.36 2.98 -60.49
C ALA A 161 58.64 4.41 -59.98
N GLU A 162 59.14 5.28 -60.85
CA GLU A 162 59.17 6.72 -60.57
C GLU A 162 57.77 7.27 -60.88
N GLY A 163 57.18 8.02 -59.94
CA GLY A 163 55.79 8.50 -60.04
C GLY A 163 54.77 7.60 -59.32
N ASN A 164 53.47 7.74 -59.66
CA ASN A 164 52.37 7.21 -58.85
C ASN A 164 52.02 5.73 -59.15
N SER A 165 52.70 4.78 -58.49
CA SER A 165 52.34 3.36 -58.49
C SER A 165 51.11 3.06 -57.60
N LEU A 166 50.28 2.06 -57.95
CA LEU A 166 49.21 1.52 -57.08
C LEU A 166 49.77 0.91 -55.79
N ALA A 167 51.02 0.47 -55.84
CA ALA A 167 51.77 -0.04 -54.71
C ALA A 167 52.97 0.86 -54.44
N ASN A 168 52.97 1.53 -53.30
CA ASN A 168 54.04 2.44 -52.94
C ASN A 168 55.25 1.64 -52.43
N ALA A 169 56.31 1.56 -53.24
CA ALA A 169 57.59 1.01 -52.78
C ALA A 169 58.45 2.06 -52.04
N LYS A 170 57.94 3.27 -51.77
CA LYS A 170 58.72 4.32 -51.08
C LYS A 170 59.07 3.84 -49.66
N GLY A 171 60.35 3.48 -49.47
CA GLY A 171 60.87 2.89 -48.23
C GLY A 171 61.00 1.35 -48.25
N LEU A 172 60.54 0.69 -49.31
CA LEU A 172 60.68 -0.75 -49.56
C LEU A 172 61.67 -0.98 -50.72
N ASN A 173 62.56 -1.97 -50.60
CA ASN A 173 63.56 -2.26 -51.64
C ASN A 173 62.93 -2.84 -52.94
N SER A 174 61.73 -3.43 -52.84
CA SER A 174 60.90 -3.93 -53.95
C SER A 174 59.44 -4.09 -53.49
N ALA A 175 58.46 -3.83 -54.38
CA ALA A 175 57.03 -4.13 -54.12
C ALA A 175 56.71 -5.65 -54.18
N TYR A 176 57.49 -6.41 -54.95
CA TYR A 176 57.41 -7.87 -55.10
C TYR A 176 58.68 -8.54 -54.57
N SER A 177 58.57 -9.77 -54.06
CA SER A 177 59.77 -10.56 -53.76
C SER A 177 60.39 -11.07 -55.07
N ALA A 178 61.70 -10.92 -55.22
CA ALA A 178 62.34 -10.91 -56.55
C ALA A 178 62.63 -12.30 -57.16
N SER A 179 61.83 -13.34 -56.89
CA SER A 179 62.27 -14.71 -57.21
C SER A 179 61.27 -15.64 -57.93
N ALA A 180 60.03 -15.24 -58.19
CA ALA A 180 59.15 -15.98 -59.11
C ALA A 180 57.94 -15.14 -59.56
N PRO A 181 57.39 -15.38 -60.76
CA PRO A 181 56.02 -14.96 -61.05
C PRO A 181 55.06 -15.64 -60.05
N ASN A 182 54.09 -14.90 -59.53
CA ASN A 182 53.07 -15.32 -58.53
C ASN A 182 53.51 -15.37 -57.04
N VAL A 183 54.47 -14.57 -56.62
CA VAL A 183 54.72 -14.35 -55.17
C VAL A 183 53.86 -13.23 -54.59
N ASN A 184 53.52 -13.35 -53.31
CA ASN A 184 52.79 -12.30 -52.60
C ASN A 184 53.61 -10.99 -52.57
N MET A 185 52.92 -9.86 -52.70
CA MET A 185 53.52 -8.53 -52.52
C MET A 185 53.96 -8.31 -51.07
N ASN A 186 54.87 -7.36 -50.84
CA ASN A 186 55.24 -6.97 -49.49
C ASN A 186 54.01 -6.41 -48.74
N ALA A 187 53.78 -6.80 -47.48
CA ALA A 187 52.60 -6.39 -46.70
C ALA A 187 52.42 -4.86 -46.57
N ALA A 188 53.51 -4.07 -46.66
CA ALA A 188 53.46 -2.61 -46.62
C ALA A 188 53.33 -1.95 -48.01
N SER A 189 53.31 -2.73 -49.10
CA SER A 189 53.28 -2.19 -50.46
C SER A 189 51.91 -1.61 -50.84
N ILE A 190 50.83 -2.01 -50.15
CA ILE A 190 49.49 -1.44 -50.29
C ILE A 190 49.00 -1.03 -48.90
N GLU A 191 49.41 0.16 -48.44
CA GLU A 191 48.86 0.76 -47.23
C GLU A 191 47.58 1.52 -47.60
N THR A 192 46.43 0.98 -47.22
CA THR A 192 45.15 1.69 -47.34
C THR A 192 44.71 2.13 -45.95
N THR A 193 44.79 3.43 -45.67
CA THR A 193 44.09 4.02 -44.52
C THR A 193 42.62 4.16 -44.91
N LEU A 194 41.75 3.29 -44.40
CA LEU A 194 40.31 3.50 -44.52
C LEU A 194 39.90 4.62 -43.55
N ASN A 195 39.88 5.86 -44.02
CA ASN A 195 39.16 6.91 -43.31
C ASN A 195 37.66 6.63 -43.45
N GLY A 196 37.06 6.03 -42.43
CA GLY A 196 35.65 5.65 -42.42
C GLY A 196 35.40 4.16 -42.70
N VAL A 197 36.05 3.28 -41.93
CA VAL A 197 35.56 1.89 -41.80
C VAL A 197 34.18 1.95 -41.15
N ASN A 198 33.13 1.58 -41.88
CA ASN A 198 31.82 1.29 -41.27
C ASN A 198 31.93 -0.02 -40.48
N VAL A 199 32.32 0.08 -39.21
CA VAL A 199 32.03 -0.97 -38.25
C VAL A 199 30.52 -0.96 -38.04
N THR A 200 29.82 -2.02 -38.43
CA THR A 200 28.42 -2.21 -38.06
C THR A 200 28.35 -2.42 -36.56
N THR A 201 28.29 -1.34 -35.79
CA THR A 201 27.94 -1.41 -34.37
C THR A 201 26.44 -1.61 -34.29
N THR A 202 26.00 -2.85 -34.09
CA THR A 202 24.64 -3.12 -33.62
C THR A 202 24.55 -2.58 -32.19
N THR A 203 24.24 -1.30 -32.05
CA THR A 203 23.96 -0.71 -30.75
C THR A 203 22.58 -1.22 -30.33
N SER A 204 22.55 -2.35 -29.63
CA SER A 204 21.37 -2.80 -28.93
C SER A 204 21.15 -1.86 -27.76
N THR A 205 20.38 -0.79 -27.97
CA THR A 205 19.88 0.03 -26.87
C THR A 205 18.70 -0.71 -26.27
N ALA A 206 18.94 -1.43 -25.18
CA ALA A 206 17.86 -1.94 -24.34
C ALA A 206 17.19 -0.73 -23.68
N VAL A 207 15.94 -0.45 -24.04
CA VAL A 207 15.10 0.51 -23.32
C VAL A 207 14.16 -0.29 -22.44
N THR A 208 14.45 -0.33 -21.14
CA THR A 208 13.55 -0.91 -20.14
C THR A 208 12.62 0.18 -19.63
N VAL A 209 11.33 -0.12 -19.61
CA VAL A 209 10.30 0.71 -18.98
C VAL A 209 9.74 -0.09 -17.83
N ASP A 210 10.27 0.16 -16.65
CA ASP A 210 9.85 -0.51 -15.43
C ASP A 210 8.67 0.21 -14.78
N ASN A 211 7.98 -0.49 -13.88
CA ASN A 211 6.96 0.12 -13.04
C ASN A 211 7.59 1.21 -12.16
N ALA A 212 7.08 2.43 -12.28
CA ALA A 212 7.42 3.52 -11.39
C ALA A 212 6.56 3.48 -10.11
N GLY A 213 7.16 3.81 -8.97
CA GLY A 213 6.50 3.87 -7.67
C GLY A 213 6.86 2.69 -6.76
N GLY A 214 7.15 2.96 -5.49
CA GLY A 214 7.59 1.95 -4.52
C GLY A 214 6.46 1.08 -3.94
N SER A 215 5.28 1.07 -4.55
CA SER A 215 4.06 0.40 -4.06
C SER A 215 3.77 0.66 -2.58
N GLN A 216 4.11 1.86 -2.09
CA GLN A 216 3.91 2.21 -0.69
C GLN A 216 2.43 2.51 -0.42
N PRO A 217 1.86 1.99 0.68
CA PRO A 217 0.51 2.35 1.08
C PRO A 217 0.37 3.85 1.32
N PHE A 218 -0.74 4.42 0.88
CA PHE A 218 -1.14 5.78 1.23
C PHE A 218 -2.42 5.71 2.08
N SER A 219 -2.62 6.70 2.94
CA SER A 219 -3.84 6.75 3.76
C SER A 219 -5.05 7.10 2.89
N ILE A 220 -6.15 6.37 3.10
CA ILE A 220 -7.45 6.63 2.47
C ILE A 220 -8.46 7.23 3.46
N MET A 221 -8.00 7.59 4.65
CA MET A 221 -8.82 8.24 5.66
C MET A 221 -9.17 9.67 5.22
N GLN A 222 -10.47 9.99 5.23
CA GLN A 222 -10.94 11.36 5.11
C GLN A 222 -10.48 12.19 6.32
N PRO A 223 -10.38 13.53 6.23
CA PRO A 223 -10.10 14.36 7.39
C PRO A 223 -11.07 14.05 8.54
N TYR A 224 -10.54 13.76 9.72
CA TYR A 224 -11.31 13.31 10.88
C TYR A 224 -10.92 14.07 12.14
N THR A 225 -11.86 14.13 13.08
CA THR A 225 -11.63 14.55 14.47
C THR A 225 -12.04 13.40 15.37
N THR A 226 -11.17 13.03 16.29
CA THR A 226 -11.41 11.90 17.19
C THR A 226 -12.21 12.34 18.41
N VAL A 227 -13.28 11.63 18.67
CA VAL A 227 -14.09 11.72 19.89
C VAL A 227 -14.22 10.32 20.48
N ASN A 228 -14.53 10.23 21.77
CA ASN A 228 -14.66 8.94 22.43
C ASN A 228 -16.03 8.32 22.15
N CYS A 229 -16.03 7.02 21.84
CA CYS A 229 -17.25 6.21 21.83
C CYS A 229 -17.45 5.59 23.21
N ILE A 230 -18.65 5.75 23.75
CA ILE A 230 -19.07 5.11 24.99
C ILE A 230 -20.39 4.35 24.79
N ILE A 231 -20.58 3.28 25.54
CA ILE A 231 -21.79 2.44 25.55
C ILE A 231 -22.37 2.36 26.97
N ALA A 232 -23.68 2.55 27.09
CA ALA A 232 -24.38 2.46 28.37
C ALA A 232 -24.56 1.00 28.79
N TRP A 233 -24.07 0.64 29.98
CA TRP A 233 -24.37 -0.65 30.59
C TRP A 233 -25.48 -0.55 31.66
N GLN A 234 -25.72 0.66 32.16
CA GLN A 234 -26.82 1.01 33.07
C GLN A 234 -27.77 1.99 32.38
N GLY A 235 -29.08 1.78 32.53
CA GLY A 235 -30.10 2.60 31.88
C GLY A 235 -31.45 1.89 31.79
N ILE A 236 -32.36 2.44 30.97
CA ILE A 236 -33.66 1.82 30.69
C ILE A 236 -33.46 0.63 29.76
N PHE A 237 -34.01 -0.53 30.10
CA PHE A 237 -34.00 -1.67 29.19
C PHE A 237 -35.00 -1.42 28.04
N PRO A 238 -34.58 -1.45 26.77
CA PRO A 238 -35.46 -1.16 25.64
C PRO A 238 -36.52 -2.26 25.47
N SER A 239 -37.81 -1.87 25.41
CA SER A 239 -38.91 -2.79 25.13
C SER A 239 -38.90 -3.18 23.65
N ARG A 240 -38.99 -4.48 23.36
CA ARG A 240 -39.23 -4.97 22.00
C ARG A 240 -40.73 -4.79 21.67
N PRO A 241 -41.09 -4.21 20.52
CA PRO A 241 -42.48 -4.15 20.07
C PRO A 241 -43.05 -5.53 19.75
#